data_AF-A0A7X9AJX3-F1
#
_entry.id   AF-A0A7X9AJX3-F1
#
_cell.length_a   1.000
_cell.length_b   1.000
_cell.length_c   1.000
_cell.angle_alpha   90.00
_cell.angle_beta   90.00
_cell.angle_gamma   90.00
#
_symmetry.space_group_name_H-M   'P 1'
#
loop_
_entity.id
_entity.type
_entity.pdbx_description
1 polymer ?
#
loop_
_entity_poly.entity_id
_entity_poly.type
_entity_poly.pdbx_seq_one_letter_code
_entity_poly.pdbx_strand_id
1 'polypeptide(L)'
;MEYSEILKQVEEQKKEKKLSGKIFRYSGLILAVDYFSQKLNSDQIMIAAFDFVNELLTLDSSSLYCIRDGSYHLVREKGRSIGIKTIERSKKLNDMAVFHGRLLTDRSAMLKYFDESIFANCSKTAA
;
A
#
# COMPACT_ATOMS: atom_id res chain seq x y z
N MET A 1 -12.91 -7.65 14.52
CA MET A 1 -13.47 -7.40 13.18
C MET A 1 -12.29 -7.31 12.25
N GLU A 2 -12.18 -8.25 11.31
CA GLU A 2 -11.07 -8.27 10.37
C GLU A 2 -11.34 -7.28 9.24
N TYR A 3 -10.35 -6.48 8.83
CA TYR A 3 -10.53 -5.48 7.76
C TYR A 3 -11.02 -6.11 6.45
N SER A 4 -10.65 -7.37 6.21
CA SER A 4 -11.13 -8.17 5.08
C SER A 4 -12.64 -8.43 5.09
N GLU A 5 -13.26 -8.52 6.27
CA GLU A 5 -14.72 -8.65 6.41
C GLU A 5 -15.42 -7.35 6.04
N ILE A 6 -14.83 -6.21 6.42
CA ILE A 6 -15.30 -4.88 6.04
C ILE A 6 -15.23 -4.72 4.51
N LEU A 7 -14.12 -5.13 3.89
CA LEU A 7 -13.98 -5.10 2.44
C LEU A 7 -15.03 -5.96 1.73
N LYS A 8 -15.31 -7.17 2.23
CA LYS A 8 -16.36 -8.04 1.68
C LYS A 8 -17.73 -7.39 1.74
N GLN A 9 -18.10 -6.81 2.88
CA GLN A 9 -19.38 -6.09 3.02
C GLN A 9 -19.48 -4.91 2.04
N VAL A 10 -18.36 -4.23 1.78
CA VAL A 10 -18.27 -3.13 0.82
C VAL A 10 -18.41 -3.62 -0.63
N GLU A 11 -17.79 -4.75 -0.98
CA GLU A 11 -17.93 -5.37 -2.32
C GLU A 11 -19.34 -5.90 -2.59
N GLU A 12 -19.99 -6.48 -1.60
CA GLU A 12 -21.37 -6.97 -1.70
C GLU A 12 -22.35 -5.81 -1.97
N GLN A 13 -22.20 -4.69 -1.25
CA GLN A 13 -22.98 -3.47 -1.49
C GLN A 13 -22.78 -2.88 -2.89
N LYS A 14 -21.60 -3.05 -3.49
CA LYS A 14 -21.28 -2.64 -4.87
C LYS A 14 -22.01 -3.49 -5.91
N LYS A 15 -22.25 -4.78 -5.64
CA LYS A 15 -22.98 -5.69 -6.55
C LYS A 15 -24.48 -5.46 -6.52
N GLU A 16 -25.05 -5.08 -5.37
CA GLU A 16 -26.50 -4.96 -5.19
C GLU A 16 -27.10 -3.62 -5.66
N LYS A 17 -26.29 -2.57 -5.84
CA LYS A 17 -26.74 -1.29 -6.42
C LYS A 17 -25.79 -0.81 -7.51
N LYS A 18 -26.34 -0.39 -8.65
CA LYS A 18 -25.70 0.41 -9.71
C LYS A 18 -25.36 1.83 -9.19
N LEU A 19 -24.69 1.90 -8.04
CA LEU A 19 -24.48 3.11 -7.25
C LEU A 19 -23.16 3.74 -7.68
N SER A 20 -23.24 5.01 -8.11
CA SER A 20 -22.12 5.89 -8.46
C SER A 20 -20.86 5.57 -7.65
N GLY A 21 -19.73 5.29 -8.31
CA GLY A 21 -18.46 4.97 -7.66
C GLY A 21 -17.98 6.00 -6.62
N LYS A 22 -18.55 7.22 -6.62
CA LYS A 22 -18.35 8.22 -5.56
C LYS A 22 -18.94 7.77 -4.22
N ILE A 23 -20.16 7.24 -4.20
CA ILE A 23 -20.83 6.77 -2.97
C ILE A 23 -20.05 5.58 -2.39
N PHE A 24 -19.60 4.66 -3.24
CA PHE A 24 -18.72 3.55 -2.85
C PHE A 24 -17.44 4.04 -2.15
N ARG A 25 -16.74 5.04 -2.73
CA ARG A 25 -15.53 5.62 -2.12
C ARG A 25 -15.81 6.29 -0.78
N TYR A 26 -16.92 7.01 -0.65
CA TYR A 26 -17.30 7.64 0.61
C TYR A 26 -17.63 6.62 1.70
N SER A 27 -18.36 5.54 1.38
CA SER A 27 -18.61 4.46 2.33
C SER A 27 -17.30 3.79 2.78
N GLY A 28 -16.39 3.51 1.84
CA GLY A 28 -15.07 2.97 2.17
C GLY A 28 -14.25 3.89 3.07
N LEU A 29 -14.30 5.21 2.85
CA LEU A 29 -13.64 6.21 3.69
C LEU A 29 -14.21 6.24 5.11
N ILE A 30 -15.55 6.22 5.26
CA ILE A 30 -16.19 6.22 6.59
C ILE A 30 -15.81 4.96 7.37
N LEU A 31 -15.83 3.79 6.71
CA LEU A 31 -15.44 2.52 7.33
C LEU A 31 -13.96 2.48 7.70
N ALA A 32 -13.09 3.08 6.89
CA ALA A 32 -11.68 3.24 7.24
C ALA A 32 -11.50 4.13 8.47
N VAL A 33 -12.21 5.25 8.56
CA VAL A 33 -12.17 6.13 9.75
C VAL A 33 -12.60 5.37 11.00
N ASP A 34 -13.71 4.63 10.93
CA ASP A 34 -14.19 3.83 12.05
C ASP A 34 -13.16 2.77 12.46
N TYR A 35 -12.62 2.00 11.51
CA TYR A 35 -11.60 0.99 11.77
C TYR A 35 -10.33 1.58 12.40
N PHE A 36 -9.77 2.65 11.83
CA PHE A 36 -8.54 3.28 12.32
C PHE A 36 -8.73 4.06 13.62
N SER A 37 -9.97 4.33 14.04
CA SER A 37 -10.25 4.92 15.35
C SER A 37 -10.15 3.92 16.51
N GLN A 38 -10.11 2.62 16.20
CA GLN A 38 -9.98 1.56 17.19
C GLN A 38 -8.54 1.42 17.69
N LYS A 39 -8.34 0.70 18.80
CA LYS A 39 -7.00 0.39 19.31
C LYS A 39 -6.36 -0.71 18.46
N LEU A 40 -5.51 -0.32 17.52
CA LEU A 40 -4.79 -1.21 16.60
C LEU A 40 -3.31 -1.29 16.95
N ASN A 41 -2.70 -2.44 16.67
CA ASN A 41 -1.24 -2.59 16.67
C ASN A 41 -0.64 -2.17 15.32
N SER A 42 0.68 -1.97 15.27
CA SER A 42 1.36 -1.49 14.07
C SER A 42 1.12 -2.39 12.85
N ASP A 43 1.10 -3.71 13.02
CA ASP A 43 0.90 -4.65 11.91
C ASP A 43 -0.53 -4.54 11.34
N GLN A 44 -1.53 -4.43 12.21
CA GLN A 44 -2.93 -4.21 11.80
C GLN A 44 -3.08 -2.90 11.02
N ILE A 45 -2.44 -1.82 11.49
CA ILE A 45 -2.49 -0.52 10.80
C ILE A 45 -1.88 -0.62 9.39
N MET A 46 -0.70 -1.23 9.26
CA MET A 46 -0.01 -1.34 7.97
C MET A 46 -0.79 -2.21 6.97
N ILE A 47 -1.31 -3.35 7.43
CA ILE A 47 -2.08 -4.29 6.59
C ILE A 47 -3.38 -3.65 6.11
N ALA A 48 -4.13 -3.00 7.01
CA ALA A 48 -5.37 -2.32 6.66
C ALA A 48 -5.14 -1.10 5.75
N ALA A 49 -4.07 -0.32 6.00
CA ALA A 49 -3.73 0.81 5.15
C ALA A 49 -3.37 0.36 3.72
N PHE A 50 -2.62 -0.74 3.59
CA PHE A 50 -2.30 -1.32 2.29
C PHE A 50 -3.57 -1.73 1.52
N ASP A 51 -4.46 -2.45 2.18
CA ASP A 51 -5.72 -2.87 1.56
C ASP A 51 -6.59 -1.68 1.16
N PHE A 52 -6.74 -0.71 2.06
CA PHE A 52 -7.51 0.51 1.82
C PHE A 52 -6.98 1.28 0.60
N VAL A 53 -5.67 1.50 0.52
CA VAL A 53 -5.06 2.24 -0.59
C VAL A 53 -5.25 1.51 -1.92
N ASN A 54 -5.11 0.18 -1.92
CA ASN A 54 -5.31 -0.63 -3.13
C ASN A 54 -6.76 -0.58 -3.64
N GLU A 55 -7.73 -0.58 -2.73
CA GLU A 55 -9.16 -0.48 -3.10
C GLU A 55 -9.54 0.95 -3.51
N LEU A 56 -8.98 1.97 -2.85
CA LEU A 56 -9.27 3.36 -3.15
C LEU A 56 -8.67 3.83 -4.48
N LEU A 57 -7.41 3.46 -4.73
CA LEU A 57 -6.64 3.88 -5.91
C LEU A 57 -6.73 2.89 -7.06
N THR A 58 -7.34 1.71 -6.86
CA THR A 58 -7.49 0.65 -7.88
C THR A 58 -6.15 0.34 -8.58
N LEU A 59 -5.11 0.11 -7.78
CA LEU A 59 -3.76 -0.16 -8.29
C LEU A 59 -3.69 -1.57 -8.92
N ASP A 60 -3.02 -1.69 -10.07
CA ASP A 60 -2.80 -2.99 -10.72
C ASP A 60 -1.81 -3.87 -9.95
N SER A 61 -0.82 -3.24 -9.31
CA SER A 61 0.17 -3.94 -8.48
C SER A 61 0.72 -3.04 -7.38
N SER A 62 1.01 -3.64 -6.22
CA SER A 62 1.61 -2.95 -5.08
C SER A 62 2.27 -3.93 -4.13
N SER A 63 3.30 -3.46 -3.41
CA SER A 63 4.03 -4.22 -2.41
C SER A 63 4.20 -3.37 -1.14
N LEU A 64 3.89 -3.95 0.02
CA LEU A 64 4.08 -3.36 1.34
C LEU A 64 5.36 -3.91 1.97
N TYR A 65 6.26 -3.01 2.33
CA TYR A 65 7.46 -3.34 3.10
C TYR A 65 7.41 -2.68 4.48
N CYS A 66 7.67 -3.45 5.53
CA CYS A 66 7.74 -2.96 6.92
C CYS A 66 9.12 -3.21 7.50
N ILE A 67 9.56 -2.33 8.40
CA ILE A 67 10.84 -2.52 9.08
C ILE A 67 10.72 -3.68 10.08
N ARG A 68 11.56 -4.70 9.93
CA ARG A 68 11.78 -5.77 10.92
C ARG A 68 13.28 -6.03 11.01
N ASP A 69 13.80 -6.22 12.23
CA ASP A 69 15.21 -6.54 12.48
C ASP A 69 16.24 -5.64 11.77
N GLY A 70 15.90 -4.36 11.58
CA GLY A 70 16.79 -3.39 10.95
C GLY A 70 16.81 -3.38 9.42
N SER A 71 15.92 -4.12 8.75
CA SER A 71 15.74 -4.05 7.30
C SER A 71 14.25 -3.96 6.92
N TYR A 72 13.92 -3.56 5.70
CA TYR A 72 12.55 -3.52 5.21
C TYR A 72 12.19 -4.87 4.60
N HIS A 73 11.25 -5.58 5.20
CA HIS A 73 10.78 -6.87 4.73
C HIS A 73 9.43 -6.76 4.05
N LEU A 74 9.27 -7.50 2.96
CA LEU A 74 8.01 -7.65 2.27
C LEU A 74 6.98 -8.32 3.19
N VAL A 75 5.90 -7.61 3.49
CA VAL A 75 4.80 -8.09 4.33
C VAL A 75 3.61 -8.54 3.49
N ARG A 76 3.34 -7.82 2.40
CA ARG A 76 2.17 -8.10 1.55
C ARG A 76 2.38 -7.61 0.12
N GLU A 77 1.78 -8.31 -0.83
CA GLU A 77 1.77 -7.95 -2.25
C GLU A 77 0.37 -8.10 -2.81
N LYS A 78 0.03 -7.27 -3.80
CA LYS A 78 -1.16 -7.40 -4.64
C LYS A 78 -0.73 -7.29 -6.10
N GLY A 79 -1.27 -8.15 -6.96
CA GLY A 79 -0.94 -8.16 -8.38
C GLY A 79 0.47 -8.72 -8.65
N ARG A 80 1.22 -8.04 -9.54
CA ARG A 80 2.56 -8.47 -9.95
C ARG A 80 3.58 -8.29 -8.83
N SER A 81 4.32 -9.36 -8.52
CA SER A 81 5.48 -9.30 -7.62
C SER A 81 6.69 -8.65 -8.29
N ILE A 82 7.40 -7.80 -7.56
CA ILE A 82 8.68 -7.22 -8.00
C ILE A 82 9.88 -8.13 -7.69
N GLY A 83 9.67 -9.25 -7.00
CA GLY A 83 10.71 -10.25 -6.72
C GLY A 83 11.75 -9.84 -5.66
N ILE A 84 11.52 -8.73 -4.94
CA ILE A 84 12.41 -8.24 -3.89
C ILE A 84 11.78 -8.55 -2.54
N LYS A 85 12.36 -9.45 -1.75
CA LYS A 85 11.81 -9.82 -0.43
C LYS A 85 12.27 -8.90 0.69
N THR A 86 13.47 -8.35 0.56
CA THR A 86 14.09 -7.50 1.59
C THR A 86 14.77 -6.32 0.90
N ILE A 87 14.62 -5.14 1.50
CA ILE A 87 15.32 -3.92 1.11
C ILE A 87 16.16 -3.48 2.31
N GLU A 88 17.47 -3.41 2.10
CA GLU A 88 18.39 -2.97 3.14
C GLU A 88 18.12 -1.54 3.57
N ARG A 89 18.23 -1.27 4.87
CA ARG A 89 18.13 0.10 5.36
C ARG A 89 19.38 0.86 4.95
N SER A 90 19.16 2.07 4.46
CA SER A 90 20.22 3.02 4.19
C SER A 90 19.84 4.38 4.74
N LYS A 91 20.83 5.24 4.96
CA LYS A 91 20.58 6.62 5.39
C LYS A 91 19.66 7.33 4.40
N LYS A 92 19.93 7.20 3.10
CA LYS A 92 19.07 7.75 2.04
C LYS A 92 17.62 7.28 2.18
N LEU A 93 17.37 5.99 2.34
CA LEU A 93 16.01 5.47 2.42
C LEU A 93 15.27 5.95 3.69
N ASN A 94 15.95 6.04 4.82
CA ASN A 94 15.36 6.59 6.06
C ASN A 94 15.04 8.09 5.92
N ASP A 95 15.91 8.83 5.23
CA ASP A 95 15.74 10.26 4.94
C ASP A 95 14.52 10.51 4.02
N MET A 96 14.03 9.51 3.28
CA MET A 96 12.84 9.63 2.44
C MET A 96 11.61 10.09 3.24
N ALA A 97 11.33 9.46 4.38
CA ALA A 97 10.16 9.79 5.20
C ALA A 97 10.27 11.20 5.82
N VAL A 98 11.49 11.70 6.03
CA VAL A 98 11.74 13.03 6.62
C VAL A 98 11.64 14.13 5.57
N PHE A 99 12.19 13.90 4.38
CA PHE A 99 12.35 14.95 3.36
C PHE A 99 11.38 14.84 2.19
N HIS A 100 10.56 13.78 2.12
CA HIS A 100 9.66 13.54 1.00
C HIS A 100 8.29 13.01 1.43
N GLY A 101 7.33 13.94 1.59
CA GLY A 101 5.93 13.62 1.93
C GLY A 101 4.99 13.42 0.73
N ARG A 102 5.51 13.41 -0.50
CA ARG A 102 4.72 13.22 -1.73
C ARG A 102 5.06 11.88 -2.38
N LEU A 103 4.23 11.44 -3.32
CA LEU A 103 4.52 10.24 -4.11
C LEU A 103 5.76 10.48 -4.98
N LEU A 104 6.69 9.52 -4.97
CA LEU A 104 7.83 9.50 -5.88
C LEU A 104 7.35 8.99 -7.24
N THR A 105 7.24 9.90 -8.21
CA THR A 105 6.68 9.57 -9.54
C THR A 105 7.74 9.47 -10.63
N ASP A 106 8.92 10.06 -10.44
CA ASP A 106 9.98 10.06 -11.45
C ASP A 106 11.21 9.26 -11.02
N ARG A 107 11.97 8.81 -12.03
CA ARG A 107 13.17 7.99 -11.83
C ARG A 107 14.23 8.71 -10.99
N SER A 108 14.41 10.01 -11.18
CA SER A 108 15.45 10.77 -10.47
C SER A 108 15.17 10.86 -8.97
N ALA A 109 13.90 11.05 -8.59
CA ALA A 109 13.43 11.07 -7.23
C ALA A 109 13.50 9.67 -6.60
N MET A 110 13.15 8.63 -7.34
CA MET A 110 13.27 7.23 -6.88
C MET A 110 14.73 6.86 -6.60
N LEU A 111 15.66 7.16 -7.52
CA LEU A 111 17.09 6.82 -7.36
C LEU A 111 17.79 7.62 -6.25
N LYS A 112 17.20 8.71 -5.77
CA LYS A 112 17.70 9.44 -4.60
C LYS A 112 17.59 8.60 -3.32
N TYR A 113 16.58 7.74 -3.24
CA TYR A 113 16.22 7.00 -2.01
C TYR A 113 16.41 5.48 -2.14
N PHE A 114 16.21 4.93 -3.35
CA PHE A 114 16.29 3.51 -3.64
C PHE A 114 17.51 3.17 -4.49
N ASP A 115 17.88 1.89 -4.54
CA ASP A 115 18.90 1.39 -5.45
C ASP A 115 18.32 1.17 -6.86
N GLU A 116 19.18 1.21 -7.87
CA GLU A 116 18.77 1.06 -9.27
C GLU A 116 18.12 -0.30 -9.55
N SER A 117 18.53 -1.35 -8.83
CA SER A 117 17.93 -2.68 -8.90
C SER A 117 16.44 -2.69 -8.53
N ILE A 118 16.02 -1.85 -7.58
CA ILE A 118 14.62 -1.72 -7.17
C ILE A 118 13.81 -1.10 -8.30
N PHE A 119 14.31 0.02 -8.86
CA PHE A 119 13.66 0.67 -9.99
C PHE A 119 13.53 -0.26 -11.20
N ALA A 120 14.60 -0.97 -11.55
CA ALA A 120 14.62 -1.90 -12.67
C ALA A 120 13.59 -3.04 -12.52
N ASN A 121 13.36 -3.54 -11.30
CA ASN A 121 12.36 -4.57 -11.05
C ASN A 121 10.92 -4.03 -11.10
N CYS A 122 10.69 -2.79 -10.68
CA CYS A 122 9.41 -2.12 -10.86
C CYS A 122 9.06 -1.92 -12.35
N SER A 123 10.03 -1.50 -13.17
CA SER A 123 9.82 -1.14 -14.59
C SER A 123 9.75 -2.32 -15.57
N LYS A 124 10.03 -3.56 -15.14
CA LYS A 124 9.90 -4.74 -16.01
C LYS A 124 8.42 -4.95 -16.38
N THR A 125 8.01 -4.64 -17.61
CA THR A 125 6.70 -5.04 -18.12
C THR A 125 6.63 -6.57 -18.14
N ALA A 126 5.50 -7.15 -17.70
CA ALA A 126 5.28 -8.59 -17.85
C ALA A 126 5.39 -8.95 -19.34
N ALA A 127 6.21 -9.97 -19.65
CA ALA A 127 6.23 -10.63 -20.95
C ALA A 127 4.94 -11.44 -21.14
#